data_AF-A0A936KKV6-F1
#
_entry.id   AF-A0A936KKV6-F1
#
_cell.length_a   1.000
_cell.length_b   1.000
_cell.length_c   1.000
_cell.angle_alpha   90.00
_cell.angle_beta   90.00
_cell.angle_gamma   90.00
#
_symmetry.space_group_name_H-M   'P 1'
#
loop_
_entity.id
_entity.type
_entity.pdbx_description
1 polymer ?
#
loop_
_entity_poly.entity_id
_entity_poly.type
_entity_poly.pdbx_seq_one_letter_code
_entity_poly.pdbx_strand_id
1 'polypeptide(L)'
;MFDSKNQSTAVLRRWTINNRNTDIPKIITDGNLYNVYNSSRFVEDGSYLRLKAVTLSYDFNMQKIKAIKKLSVYATAQNLLTITKYSGFDPEVNAFGRSATELGIDYGTYPQSISMIFGANIEF
;
A
#
# COMPACT_ATOMS: atom_id res chain seq x y z
N MET A 1 12.44 11.21 15.28
CA MET A 1 11.58 12.01 16.16
C MET A 1 12.40 13.16 16.75
N PHE A 2 12.53 14.24 16.00
CA PHE A 2 13.44 15.37 16.29
C PHE A 2 12.78 16.75 16.03
N ASP A 3 11.51 16.75 15.58
CA ASP A 3 10.73 17.93 15.21
C ASP A 3 9.26 17.70 15.66
N SER A 4 8.50 18.78 15.85
CA SER A 4 7.10 18.81 16.34
C SER A 4 6.04 18.62 15.25
N LYS A 5 6.45 18.26 14.03
CA LYS A 5 5.52 17.95 12.93
C LYS A 5 4.76 16.64 13.17
N ASN A 6 3.69 16.41 12.41
CA ASN A 6 2.98 15.13 12.41
C ASN A 6 3.96 13.97 12.15
N GLN A 7 3.83 12.90 12.92
CA GLN A 7 4.66 11.71 12.87
C GLN A 7 3.77 10.46 12.75
N SER A 8 4.35 9.34 12.32
CA SER A 8 3.70 8.03 12.39
C SER A 8 3.25 7.71 13.83
N THR A 9 2.12 7.03 13.97
CA THR A 9 1.58 6.57 15.26
C THR A 9 2.54 5.62 16.01
N ALA A 10 3.54 5.05 15.33
CA ALA A 10 4.62 4.27 15.96
C ALA A 10 5.33 5.04 17.09
N VAL A 11 5.40 6.36 17.00
CA VAL A 11 5.96 7.25 18.03
C VAL A 11 5.27 7.12 19.39
N LEU A 12 3.99 6.73 19.41
CA LEU A 12 3.26 6.52 20.67
C LEU A 12 3.85 5.36 21.48
N ARG A 13 4.52 4.41 20.82
CA ARG A 13 5.24 3.28 21.44
C ARG A 13 6.67 3.62 21.88
N ARG A 14 7.09 4.88 21.83
CA ARG A 14 8.46 5.28 22.23
C ARG A 14 8.83 4.83 23.63
N TRP A 15 10.13 4.67 23.85
CA TRP A 15 10.67 4.37 25.17
C TRP A 15 10.29 5.46 26.18
N THR A 16 9.72 5.04 27.30
CA THR A 16 9.47 5.88 28.47
C THR A 16 9.76 5.09 29.75
N ILE A 17 9.77 5.77 30.89
CA ILE A 17 9.96 5.09 32.20
C ILE A 17 8.92 3.99 32.44
N ASN A 18 7.71 4.15 31.90
CA ASN A 18 6.59 3.21 32.01
C ASN A 18 6.48 2.25 30.80
N ASN A 19 7.24 2.49 29.74
CA ASN A 19 7.25 1.70 28.50
C ASN A 19 8.69 1.40 28.08
N ARG A 20 9.33 0.45 28.77
CA ARG A 20 10.77 0.15 28.59
C ARG A 20 11.04 -0.94 27.56
N ASN A 21 10.05 -1.78 27.25
CA ASN A 21 10.17 -2.88 26.29
C ASN A 21 9.61 -2.46 24.93
N THR A 22 10.42 -1.75 24.15
CA THR A 22 10.03 -1.22 22.83
C THR A 22 11.25 -1.01 21.93
N ASP A 23 11.03 -1.16 20.64
CA ASP A 23 11.97 -0.91 19.53
C ASP A 23 12.00 0.57 19.10
N ILE A 24 11.09 1.39 19.62
CA ILE A 24 11.01 2.82 19.32
C ILE A 24 11.82 3.62 20.35
N PRO A 25 12.89 4.35 19.93
CA PRO A 25 13.76 5.06 20.86
C PRO A 25 13.04 6.21 21.55
N LYS A 26 13.60 6.65 22.68
CA LYS A 26 13.12 7.84 23.40
C LYS A 26 13.18 9.07 22.51
N ILE A 27 12.36 10.08 22.84
CA ILE A 27 12.46 11.39 22.19
C ILE A 27 13.80 12.05 22.51
N ILE A 28 14.38 12.73 21.53
CA ILE A 28 15.60 13.53 21.68
C ILE A 28 15.18 14.99 21.50
N THR A 29 15.54 15.85 22.46
CA THR A 29 15.14 17.27 22.51
C THR A 29 16.33 18.22 22.67
N ASP A 30 17.56 17.69 22.68
CA ASP A 30 18.82 18.41 22.89
C ASP A 30 19.47 18.88 21.57
N GLY A 31 18.75 18.77 20.46
CA GLY A 31 19.25 19.11 19.12
C GLY A 31 20.00 17.99 18.40
N ASN A 32 20.23 16.84 19.03
CA ASN A 32 20.89 15.71 18.37
C ASN A 32 19.97 14.99 17.35
N LEU A 33 20.58 14.41 16.31
CA LEU A 33 19.89 13.75 15.19
C LEU A 33 20.02 12.22 15.19
N TYR A 34 20.47 11.60 16.29
CA TYR A 34 20.73 10.15 16.36
C TYR A 34 19.53 9.28 15.94
N ASN A 35 18.31 9.74 16.23
CA ASN A 35 17.08 9.02 15.91
C ASN A 35 16.70 9.02 14.42
N VAL A 36 17.41 9.76 13.56
CA VAL A 36 17.11 9.89 12.12
C VAL A 36 18.29 9.56 11.21
N TYR A 37 19.41 9.13 11.77
CA TYR A 37 20.51 8.62 10.96
C TYR A 37 20.15 7.31 10.28
N ASN A 38 20.61 7.17 9.04
CA ASN A 38 20.46 5.94 8.27
C ASN A 38 21.03 4.77 9.06
N SER A 39 20.16 3.80 9.33
CA SER A 39 20.46 2.63 10.13
C SER A 39 19.49 1.52 9.76
N SER A 40 19.82 0.29 10.17
CA SER A 40 18.95 -0.87 9.96
C SER A 40 17.55 -0.72 10.58
N ARG A 41 17.37 0.23 11.51
CA ARG A 41 16.05 0.58 12.08
C ARG A 41 15.03 1.00 11.02
N PHE A 42 15.47 1.57 9.90
CA PHE A 42 14.60 2.02 8.82
C PHE A 42 14.50 0.98 7.68
N VAL A 43 15.18 -0.15 7.81
CA VAL A 43 15.13 -1.23 6.83
C VAL A 43 14.04 -2.21 7.25
N GLU A 44 13.05 -2.40 6.38
CA GLU A 44 11.96 -3.34 6.59
C GLU A 44 11.91 -4.39 5.48
N ASP A 45 11.27 -5.51 5.79
CA ASP A 45 10.97 -6.54 4.79
C ASP A 45 9.85 -6.04 3.86
N GLY A 46 10.24 -5.67 2.64
CA GLY A 46 9.33 -5.24 1.58
C GLY A 46 8.67 -6.39 0.82
N SER A 47 8.76 -7.64 1.28
CA SER A 47 8.12 -8.77 0.62
C SER A 47 6.59 -8.69 0.73
N TYR A 48 5.90 -8.92 -0.39
CA TYR A 48 4.45 -8.90 -0.43
C TYR A 48 3.87 -9.78 -1.53
N LEU A 49 2.60 -10.15 -1.37
CA LEU A 49 1.77 -10.77 -2.40
C LEU A 49 0.54 -9.88 -2.63
N ARG A 50 0.29 -9.49 -3.88
CA ARG A 50 -0.83 -8.59 -4.23
C ARG A 50 -1.72 -9.20 -5.30
N LEU A 51 -3.03 -9.18 -5.07
CA LEU A 51 -4.04 -9.47 -6.08
C LEU A 51 -4.20 -8.24 -6.99
N LYS A 52 -3.42 -8.19 -8.08
CA LYS A 52 -3.39 -7.05 -9.01
C LYS A 52 -4.73 -6.84 -9.72
N ALA A 53 -5.34 -7.91 -10.22
CA ALA A 53 -6.67 -7.86 -10.84
C ALA A 53 -7.41 -9.18 -10.68
N VAL A 54 -8.69 -9.12 -10.38
CA VAL A 54 -9.62 -10.26 -10.42
C VAL A 54 -10.88 -9.83 -11.17
N THR A 55 -11.30 -10.62 -12.15
CA THR A 55 -12.49 -10.36 -12.96
C THR A 55 -13.47 -11.50 -12.83
N LEU A 56 -14.71 -11.19 -12.45
CA LEU A 56 -15.85 -12.08 -12.54
C LEU A 56 -16.70 -11.66 -13.74
N SER A 57 -16.98 -12.60 -14.64
CA SER A 57 -17.78 -12.36 -15.83
C SER A 57 -18.91 -13.38 -15.93
N TYR A 58 -20.06 -12.97 -16.42
CA TYR A 58 -21.20 -13.82 -16.70
C TYR A 58 -21.71 -13.58 -18.13
N ASP A 59 -21.75 -14.65 -18.93
CA ASP A 59 -22.30 -14.66 -20.27
C ASP A 59 -23.77 -15.09 -20.24
N PHE A 60 -24.66 -14.26 -20.81
CA PHE A 60 -26.08 -14.58 -20.88
C PHE A 60 -26.42 -15.36 -22.16
N ASN A 61 -27.33 -16.32 -22.05
CA ASN A 61 -27.89 -17.01 -23.22
C ASN A 61 -28.92 -16.12 -23.93
N MET A 62 -28.55 -15.59 -25.09
CA MET A 62 -29.37 -14.67 -25.89
C MET A 62 -30.23 -15.36 -26.96
N GLN A 63 -30.36 -16.69 -26.97
CA GLN A 63 -31.11 -17.45 -28.00
C GLN A 63 -32.55 -16.95 -28.26
N LYS A 64 -33.20 -16.34 -27.26
CA LYS A 64 -34.57 -15.81 -27.37
C LYS A 64 -34.63 -14.38 -27.94
N ILE A 65 -33.51 -13.67 -28.01
CA ILE A 65 -33.43 -12.26 -28.45
C ILE A 65 -32.61 -12.20 -29.73
N LYS A 66 -33.29 -12.23 -30.89
CA LYS A 66 -32.63 -12.27 -32.21
C LYS A 66 -31.78 -11.03 -32.55
N ALA A 67 -31.97 -9.93 -31.82
CA ALA A 67 -31.29 -8.64 -32.06
C ALA A 67 -29.93 -8.52 -31.35
N ILE A 68 -29.59 -9.45 -30.45
CA ILE A 68 -28.35 -9.43 -29.67
C ILE A 68 -27.71 -10.81 -29.81
N LYS A 69 -26.52 -10.88 -30.43
CA LYS A 69 -25.74 -12.12 -30.55
C LYS A 69 -25.11 -12.54 -29.24
N LYS A 70 -24.61 -11.58 -28.47
CA LYS A 70 -23.93 -11.85 -27.20
C LYS A 70 -24.13 -10.71 -26.21
N LEU A 71 -24.39 -11.09 -24.96
CA LEU A 71 -24.39 -10.19 -23.81
C LEU A 71 -23.54 -10.83 -22.73
N SER A 72 -22.51 -10.12 -22.28
CA SER A 72 -21.77 -10.48 -21.07
C SER A 72 -21.65 -9.29 -20.14
N VAL A 73 -21.73 -9.53 -18.84
CA VAL A 73 -21.48 -8.51 -17.81
C VAL A 73 -20.31 -8.94 -16.97
N TYR A 74 -19.46 -8.00 -16.60
CA TYR A 74 -18.28 -8.28 -15.81
C TYR A 74 -18.06 -7.23 -14.72
N ALA A 75 -17.44 -7.68 -13.64
CA ALA A 75 -16.91 -6.85 -12.58
C ALA A 75 -15.43 -7.18 -12.40
N THR A 76 -14.57 -6.17 -12.44
CA THR A 76 -13.13 -6.28 -12.22
C THR A 76 -12.75 -5.50 -10.97
N ALA A 77 -12.10 -6.15 -10.02
CA ALA A 77 -11.47 -5.48 -8.89
C ALA A 77 -9.95 -5.46 -9.08
N GLN A 78 -9.33 -4.29 -8.89
CA GLN A 78 -7.88 -4.10 -8.99
C GLN A 78 -7.28 -3.70 -7.64
N ASN A 79 -6.09 -4.22 -7.36
CA ASN A 79 -5.35 -4.02 -6.10
C ASN A 79 -6.16 -4.36 -4.84
N LEU A 80 -7.10 -5.31 -4.94
CA LEU A 80 -8.11 -5.56 -3.90
C LEU A 80 -7.51 -6.06 -2.58
N LEU A 81 -6.41 -6.83 -2.65
CA LEU A 81 -5.79 -7.45 -1.49
C LEU A 81 -4.27 -7.41 -1.62
N THR A 82 -3.60 -6.98 -0.56
CA THR A 82 -2.13 -7.02 -0.41
C THR A 82 -1.80 -7.70 0.92
N ILE A 83 -1.03 -8.78 0.87
CA ILE A 83 -0.51 -9.50 2.02
C ILE A 83 0.96 -9.11 2.19
N THR A 84 1.28 -8.43 3.28
CA THR A 84 2.64 -7.99 3.60
C THR A 84 2.83 -7.86 5.11
N LYS A 85 4.09 -7.87 5.56
CA LYS A 85 4.50 -7.52 6.93
C LYS A 85 5.07 -6.10 7.03
N TYR A 86 5.14 -5.39 5.90
CA TYR A 86 5.62 -4.02 5.83
C TYR A 86 4.75 -3.10 6.69
N SER A 87 5.37 -2.21 7.46
CA SER A 87 4.68 -1.36 8.43
C SER A 87 4.09 -0.08 7.82
N GLY A 88 4.55 0.30 6.61
CA GLY A 88 4.04 1.43 5.85
C GLY A 88 2.74 1.12 5.08
N PHE A 89 2.30 2.07 4.25
CA PHE A 89 1.02 1.97 3.55
C PHE A 89 1.02 0.96 2.41
N ASP A 90 2.10 0.91 1.63
CA ASP A 90 2.20 0.05 0.47
C ASP A 90 3.67 -0.36 0.26
N PRO A 91 4.00 -1.67 0.25
CA PRO A 91 5.37 -2.17 0.10
C PRO A 91 5.96 -1.97 -1.30
N GLU A 92 5.16 -1.62 -2.30
CA GLU A 92 5.60 -1.41 -3.69
C GLU A 92 6.06 0.04 -3.96
N VAL A 93 5.95 0.94 -2.96
CA VAL A 93 6.18 2.37 -3.18
C VAL A 93 7.65 2.75 -3.20
N ASN A 94 7.93 3.80 -3.94
CA ASN A 94 9.23 4.43 -4.02
C ASN A 94 9.04 5.94 -4.16
N ALA A 95 9.43 6.68 -3.13
CA ALA A 95 9.32 8.13 -3.10
C ALA A 95 10.18 8.82 -4.18
N PHE A 96 11.24 8.15 -4.64
CA PHE A 96 12.23 8.67 -5.58
C PHE A 96 12.35 7.79 -6.84
N GLY A 97 11.22 7.39 -7.42
CA GLY A 97 11.14 6.47 -8.58
C GLY A 97 11.90 6.84 -9.86
N ARG A 98 12.57 8.01 -9.91
CA ARG A 98 13.44 8.44 -11.03
C ARG A 98 14.94 8.24 -10.75
N SER A 99 15.31 7.89 -9.53
CA SER A 99 16.68 7.74 -9.08
C SER A 99 17.01 6.26 -8.88
N ALA A 100 17.94 5.74 -9.67
CA ALA A 100 18.37 4.34 -9.57
C ALA A 100 19.08 4.04 -8.24
N THR A 101 19.59 5.07 -7.55
CA THR A 101 20.30 4.95 -6.27
C THR A 101 19.38 5.07 -5.05
N GLU A 102 18.14 5.51 -5.22
CA GLU A 102 17.19 5.76 -4.12
C GLU A 102 15.96 4.83 -4.23
N LEU A 103 16.14 3.68 -4.89
CA LEU A 103 15.10 2.68 -5.03
C LEU A 103 14.70 2.10 -3.67
N GLY A 104 13.39 1.95 -3.45
CA GLY A 104 12.83 1.33 -2.24
C GLY A 104 12.79 2.23 -1.01
N ILE A 105 13.10 3.53 -1.15
CA ILE A 105 12.91 4.49 -0.07
C ILE A 105 11.43 4.91 -0.03
N ASP A 106 10.77 4.68 1.10
CA ASP A 106 9.44 5.22 1.38
C ASP A 106 9.53 6.46 2.30
N TYR A 107 8.84 7.52 1.90
CA TYR A 107 8.67 8.77 2.65
C TYR A 107 7.20 9.07 2.92
N GLY A 108 6.39 8.04 3.17
CA GLY A 108 4.93 8.17 3.32
C GLY A 108 4.24 8.34 1.98
N THR A 109 4.73 7.62 0.98
CA THR A 109 4.18 7.62 -0.37
C THR A 109 2.75 7.11 -0.35
N TYR A 110 1.88 7.73 -1.14
CA TYR A 110 0.47 7.34 -1.16
C TYR A 110 0.31 5.93 -1.76
N PRO A 111 -0.51 5.06 -1.15
CA PRO A 111 -0.70 3.69 -1.63
C PRO A 111 -1.43 3.64 -2.97
N GLN A 112 -1.33 2.51 -3.66
CA GLN A 112 -2.16 2.24 -4.83
C GLN A 112 -3.64 2.16 -4.45
N SER A 113 -4.50 2.81 -5.23
CA SER A 113 -5.95 2.79 -5.01
C SER A 113 -6.56 1.43 -5.35
N ILE A 114 -7.57 1.03 -4.57
CA ILE A 114 -8.47 -0.07 -4.89
C ILE A 114 -9.50 0.44 -5.89
N SER A 115 -9.60 -0.21 -7.04
CA SER A 115 -10.56 0.15 -8.09
C SER A 115 -11.53 -0.99 -8.35
N MET A 116 -12.82 -0.68 -8.44
CA MET A 116 -13.87 -1.62 -8.85
C MET A 116 -14.49 -1.11 -10.15
N ILE A 117 -14.44 -1.93 -11.20
CA ILE A 117 -14.90 -1.59 -12.55
C ILE A 117 -16.04 -2.53 -12.89
N PHE A 118 -17.19 -1.97 -13.27
CA PHE A 118 -18.33 -2.73 -13.76
C PHE A 118 -18.51 -2.41 -15.25
N GLY A 119 -18.76 -3.44 -16.06
CA GLY A 119 -18.91 -3.28 -17.49
C GLY A 119 -19.82 -4.34 -18.12
N ALA A 120 -20.26 -4.06 -19.33
CA ALA A 120 -21.00 -4.99 -20.17
C ALA A 120 -20.41 -5.00 -21.58
N ASN A 121 -20.38 -6.17 -22.20
CA ASN A 121 -20.06 -6.35 -23.60
C ASN A 121 -21.32 -6.79 -24.35
N ILE A 122 -21.68 -6.06 -25.39
CA ILE A 122 -22.89 -6.26 -26.18
C ILE A 122 -22.49 -6.40 -27.65
N GLU A 123 -22.86 -7.52 -28.25
CA GLU A 123 -22.64 -7.81 -29.67
C GLU A 123 -23.99 -7.98 -30.38
N PHE A 124 -24.14 -7.35 -31.55
CA PHE A 124 -25.36 -7.33 -32.37
C PHE A 124 -25.28 -8.27 -33.58
#